data_AF-A0A5D6VX23-F1
#
_entry.id   AF-A0A5D6VX23-F1
#
_cell.length_a   1.000
_cell.length_b   1.000
_cell.length_c   1.000
_cell.angle_alpha   90.00
_cell.angle_beta   90.00
_cell.angle_gamma   90.00
#
_symmetry.space_group_name_H-M   'P 1'
#
loop_
_entity.id
_entity.type
_entity.pdbx_description
1 polymer ?
#
loop_
_entity_poly.entity_id
_entity_poly.type
_entity_poly.pdbx_seq_one_letter_code
_entity_poly.pdbx_strand_id
1 'polypeptide(L)'
;MDPIMTHDQVKEGMTGTAYTVIDSSGQLRDFQVDIVGTVDNGKGSEPMIMAKASGPVIAQTGGILQGMSGSPVYIDGYLVGAVAAGIKEMTPYTFFITPIDRMTPIWQMPDRKNKTRMHPIDIKKAAEAAAKKKADKEKLAKERAAKKDGKVYGDELIARAMEAVKADKEKAKQAKDKKEEDKTAKTAEDKAVPKTVMYFAGFNQASLDFLKKQLDPKGTMAFLPMGAPSAADAHTTVYDAKLNPGEAVGVAVAYGDFAIGATGTVTAVDGKKILAFGHPFLHRGNVNYFMTDAKVVGTISGQSNGMKIANIGNIIGRINQDRATGIGGVLGEFPTVVPIKVKVNDKSLGRVEEYGARIAYDEDFLSQVSGGIAYAALSKTSDDVSGGTAEVGFTIRTNAVPGGKVERKNMFYNATDVGQISMAELMQAMNVITANKDQESDILDVQVNINVEAERRTASLISAVPDKKSVKPGETVRFTTTIKPYRRPKETVVIPYTVPETQHSGTLNLDIRGGGLVPATALMVLQQSGVDVVNEDEAKQTTADKLKKLQESGRNNEIIISPSQAQKQLTPREQRRILRETQERLKKKEHKVDLLGENAKRQTGKARYTTKYIIDNVVHSTLQIERK
;
A
#
# COMPACT_ATOMS: atom_id res chain seq x y z
N MET A 1 35.37 -14.97 -1.27
CA MET A 1 34.42 -15.81 -2.02
C MET A 1 35.13 -17.09 -2.46
N ASP A 2 34.43 -18.22 -2.47
CA ASP A 2 34.96 -19.50 -2.96
C ASP A 2 35.17 -19.48 -4.49
N PRO A 3 36.07 -20.33 -5.04
CA PRO A 3 36.20 -20.52 -6.49
C PRO A 3 34.86 -20.96 -7.11
N ILE A 4 34.57 -20.46 -8.32
CA ILE A 4 33.31 -20.76 -9.02
C ILE A 4 33.52 -21.63 -10.26
N MET A 5 32.53 -22.45 -10.57
CA MET A 5 32.38 -23.15 -11.84
C MET A 5 31.11 -22.66 -12.52
N THR A 6 31.20 -22.19 -13.76
CA THR A 6 30.05 -21.61 -14.49
C THR A 6 29.14 -22.71 -15.02
N HIS A 7 27.87 -22.37 -15.29
CA HIS A 7 26.91 -23.35 -15.82
C HIS A 7 27.38 -24.06 -17.10
N ASP A 8 28.11 -23.38 -18.00
CA ASP A 8 28.64 -23.97 -19.25
C ASP A 8 29.71 -25.06 -19.02
N GLN A 9 30.35 -25.05 -17.84
CA GLN A 9 31.36 -26.04 -17.46
C GLN A 9 30.74 -27.29 -16.84
N VAL A 10 29.49 -27.20 -16.38
CA VAL A 10 28.75 -28.28 -15.74
C VAL A 10 28.21 -29.24 -16.80
N LYS A 11 28.45 -30.54 -16.61
CA LYS A 11 28.02 -31.59 -17.55
C LYS A 11 27.16 -32.64 -16.85
N GLU A 12 26.30 -33.27 -17.64
CA GLU A 12 25.55 -34.46 -17.20
C GLU A 12 26.50 -35.53 -16.65
N GLY A 13 26.08 -36.19 -15.56
CA GLY A 13 26.85 -37.23 -14.89
C GLY A 13 27.90 -36.73 -13.89
N MET A 14 28.13 -35.41 -13.80
CA MET A 14 28.93 -34.84 -12.70
C MET A 14 28.23 -35.06 -11.36
N THR A 15 29.03 -35.15 -10.30
CA THR A 15 28.55 -35.34 -8.93
C THR A 15 29.10 -34.24 -8.03
N GLY A 16 28.33 -33.86 -7.04
CA GLY A 16 28.65 -32.76 -6.14
C GLY A 16 28.02 -32.91 -4.77
N THR A 17 28.26 -31.90 -3.94
CA THR A 17 27.82 -31.87 -2.55
C THR A 17 27.15 -30.54 -2.26
N ALA A 18 26.01 -30.57 -1.58
CA ALA A 18 25.29 -29.38 -1.15
C ALA A 18 25.20 -29.30 0.38
N TYR A 19 25.20 -28.09 0.94
CA TYR A 19 25.22 -27.87 2.38
C TYR A 19 23.99 -27.10 2.88
N THR A 20 23.40 -27.55 3.98
CA THR A 20 22.24 -26.87 4.59
C THR A 20 22.16 -27.15 6.09
N VAL A 21 21.25 -26.46 6.78
CA VAL A 21 20.89 -26.76 8.18
C VAL A 21 19.47 -27.32 8.22
N ILE A 22 19.24 -28.40 8.95
CA ILE A 22 17.92 -29.06 9.06
C ILE A 22 17.35 -29.12 10.47
N ASP A 23 18.14 -28.80 11.49
CA ASP A 23 17.74 -28.94 12.88
C ASP A 23 18.25 -27.79 13.76
N SER A 24 17.84 -27.81 15.03
CA SER A 24 18.16 -26.79 16.02
C SER A 24 19.61 -26.77 16.50
N SER A 25 20.45 -27.73 16.07
CA SER A 25 21.89 -27.69 16.37
C SER A 25 22.61 -26.57 15.61
N GLY A 26 22.03 -26.10 14.51
CA GLY A 26 22.67 -25.11 13.64
C GLY A 26 23.85 -25.66 12.82
N GLN A 27 24.16 -26.96 12.92
CA GLN A 27 25.26 -27.56 12.19
C GLN A 27 24.94 -27.71 10.71
N LEU A 28 25.94 -27.41 9.87
CA LEU A 28 25.88 -27.72 8.45
C LEU A 28 25.83 -29.24 8.26
N ARG A 29 24.93 -29.66 7.39
CA ARG A 29 24.75 -31.04 6.94
C ARG A 29 24.87 -31.05 5.43
N ASP A 30 25.54 -32.07 4.92
CA ASP A 30 25.73 -32.26 3.50
C ASP A 30 24.73 -33.26 2.91
N PHE A 31 24.52 -33.16 1.60
CA PHE A 31 23.86 -34.17 0.81
C PHE A 31 24.43 -34.24 -0.60
N GLN A 32 24.29 -35.42 -1.21
CA GLN A 32 24.80 -35.73 -2.53
C GLN A 32 23.92 -35.09 -3.60
N VAL A 33 24.57 -34.54 -4.63
CA VAL A 33 23.93 -33.94 -5.80
C VAL A 33 24.46 -34.58 -7.08
N ASP A 34 23.58 -35.21 -7.84
CA ASP A 34 23.94 -35.84 -9.12
C ASP A 34 23.35 -35.02 -10.27
N ILE A 35 24.20 -34.51 -11.15
CA ILE A 35 23.79 -33.63 -12.25
C ILE A 35 23.11 -34.43 -13.36
N VAL A 36 21.87 -34.06 -13.67
CA VAL A 36 21.08 -34.63 -14.77
C VAL A 36 21.36 -33.88 -16.07
N GLY A 37 21.50 -32.54 -16.01
CA GLY A 37 21.81 -31.74 -17.19
C GLY A 37 21.40 -30.28 -17.05
N THR A 38 21.76 -29.47 -18.03
CA THR A 38 21.40 -28.05 -18.11
C THR A 38 20.08 -27.87 -18.85
N VAL A 39 19.20 -27.03 -18.32
CA VAL A 39 17.90 -26.68 -18.91
C VAL A 39 17.95 -25.22 -19.39
N ASP A 40 17.80 -25.05 -20.70
CA ASP A 40 17.63 -23.75 -21.36
C ASP A 40 16.21 -23.69 -21.95
N ASN A 41 15.38 -22.78 -21.43
CA ASN A 41 13.99 -22.60 -21.88
C ASN A 41 13.88 -21.56 -23.00
N GLY A 42 14.99 -21.21 -23.65
CA GLY A 42 15.05 -20.29 -24.78
C GLY A 42 15.25 -18.84 -24.38
N LYS A 43 15.12 -17.96 -25.40
CA LYS A 43 15.54 -16.56 -25.32
C LYS A 43 14.82 -15.79 -24.21
N GLY A 44 15.58 -15.38 -23.20
CA GLY A 44 15.10 -14.59 -22.06
C GLY A 44 14.78 -15.38 -20.80
N SER A 45 14.97 -16.70 -20.80
CA SER A 45 14.92 -17.53 -19.59
C SER A 45 16.29 -17.61 -18.93
N GLU A 46 16.33 -17.67 -17.60
CA GLU A 46 17.58 -17.93 -16.87
C GLU A 46 17.89 -19.43 -16.96
N PRO A 47 19.13 -19.82 -17.34
CA PRO A 47 19.50 -21.22 -17.39
C PRO A 47 19.45 -21.84 -15.99
N MET A 48 18.97 -23.07 -15.91
CA MET A 48 18.92 -23.85 -14.66
C MET A 48 19.68 -25.16 -14.85
N ILE A 49 20.23 -25.70 -13.77
CA ILE A 49 20.84 -27.03 -13.79
C ILE A 49 19.91 -27.99 -13.06
N MET A 50 19.50 -29.06 -13.72
CA MET A 50 18.67 -30.11 -13.13
C MET A 50 19.56 -31.13 -12.44
N ALA A 51 19.21 -31.50 -11.21
CA ALA A 51 19.95 -32.46 -10.42
C ALA A 51 19.04 -33.36 -9.57
N LYS A 52 19.58 -34.50 -9.14
CA LYS A 52 18.97 -35.42 -8.17
C LYS A 52 19.69 -35.33 -6.83
N ALA A 53 18.92 -35.33 -5.75
CA ALA A 53 19.42 -35.28 -4.39
C ALA A 53 19.37 -36.67 -3.75
N SER A 54 20.42 -37.05 -3.03
CA SER A 54 20.45 -38.30 -2.26
C SER A 54 21.31 -38.17 -0.99
N GLY A 55 21.31 -39.21 -0.16
CA GLY A 55 22.08 -39.27 1.09
C GLY A 55 21.23 -39.15 2.35
N PRO A 56 21.86 -39.21 3.55
CA PRO A 56 21.16 -39.34 4.82
C PRO A 56 20.19 -38.20 5.12
N VAL A 57 20.60 -36.95 4.87
CA VAL A 57 19.75 -35.77 5.04
C VAL A 57 18.49 -35.86 4.19
N ILE A 58 18.66 -36.21 2.92
CA ILE A 58 17.56 -36.28 1.94
C ILE A 58 16.60 -37.43 2.28
N ALA A 59 17.13 -38.57 2.74
CA ALA A 59 16.32 -39.68 3.23
C ALA A 59 15.52 -39.30 4.49
N GLN A 60 16.13 -38.56 5.42
CA GLN A 60 15.47 -38.07 6.63
C GLN A 60 14.36 -37.06 6.32
N THR A 61 14.62 -36.13 5.39
CA THR A 61 13.67 -35.08 5.03
C THR A 61 12.60 -35.54 4.04
N GLY A 62 12.78 -36.70 3.42
CA GLY A 62 11.89 -37.20 2.36
C GLY A 62 12.02 -36.43 1.05
N GLY A 63 13.20 -35.85 0.79
CA GLY A 63 13.50 -35.03 -0.39
C GLY A 63 13.93 -33.59 -0.06
N ILE A 64 14.00 -32.76 -1.10
CA ILE A 64 14.32 -31.33 -0.99
C ILE A 64 13.14 -30.58 -0.39
N LEU A 65 13.41 -29.84 0.69
CA LEU A 65 12.40 -29.09 1.44
C LEU A 65 12.35 -27.63 1.01
N GLN A 66 11.16 -27.05 1.14
CA GLN A 66 11.03 -25.60 1.17
C GLN A 66 11.85 -25.02 2.33
N GLY A 67 12.63 -23.97 2.07
CA GLY A 67 13.60 -23.40 3.01
C GLY A 67 15.03 -23.92 2.86
N MET A 68 15.26 -24.98 2.07
CA MET A 68 16.62 -25.33 1.58
C MET A 68 17.05 -24.45 0.41
N SER A 69 16.16 -23.63 -0.13
CA SER A 69 16.48 -22.66 -1.17
C SER A 69 17.67 -21.79 -0.78
N GLY A 70 18.66 -21.72 -1.66
CA GLY A 70 19.92 -21.03 -1.43
C GLY A 70 21.06 -21.91 -0.93
N SER A 71 20.81 -23.18 -0.60
CA SER A 71 21.88 -24.11 -0.17
C SER A 71 22.96 -24.20 -1.25
N PRO A 72 24.23 -23.91 -0.93
CA PRO A 72 25.30 -23.90 -1.92
C PRO A 72 25.61 -25.31 -2.40
N VAL A 73 25.83 -25.45 -3.70
CA VAL A 73 26.18 -26.71 -4.36
C VAL A 73 27.60 -26.61 -4.91
N TYR A 74 28.44 -27.57 -4.57
CA TYR A 74 29.84 -27.63 -4.98
C TYR A 74 30.12 -28.88 -5.84
N ILE A 75 30.96 -28.72 -6.87
CA ILE A 75 31.54 -29.82 -7.67
C ILE A 75 33.05 -29.63 -7.66
N ASP A 76 33.80 -30.67 -7.26
CA ASP A 76 35.27 -30.63 -7.16
C ASP A 76 35.81 -29.43 -6.36
N GLY A 77 35.06 -28.99 -5.34
CA GLY A 77 35.40 -27.83 -4.49
C GLY A 77 35.06 -26.46 -5.09
N TYR A 78 34.50 -26.41 -6.30
CA TYR A 78 34.03 -25.17 -6.93
C TYR A 78 32.54 -24.97 -6.65
N LEU A 79 32.16 -23.75 -6.25
CA LEU A 79 30.75 -23.37 -6.10
C LEU A 79 30.10 -23.30 -7.50
N VAL A 80 29.03 -24.05 -7.70
CA VAL A 80 28.31 -24.15 -8.98
C VAL A 80 27.01 -23.34 -8.95
N GLY A 81 26.37 -23.24 -7.79
CA GLY A 81 25.09 -22.57 -7.68
C GLY A 81 24.37 -22.83 -6.36
N ALA A 82 23.08 -22.52 -6.34
CA ALA A 82 22.23 -22.76 -5.18
C ALA A 82 20.99 -23.58 -5.52
N VAL A 83 20.56 -24.41 -4.58
CA VAL A 83 19.25 -25.09 -4.63
C VAL A 83 18.13 -24.05 -4.78
N ALA A 84 17.25 -24.21 -5.77
CA ALA A 84 16.19 -23.24 -6.08
C ALA A 84 14.78 -23.82 -5.91
N ALA A 85 14.43 -24.91 -6.57
CA ALA A 85 13.11 -25.50 -6.44
C ALA A 85 13.09 -26.99 -6.81
N GLY A 86 12.32 -27.78 -6.06
CA GLY A 86 11.93 -29.12 -6.49
C GLY A 86 10.80 -29.09 -7.53
N ILE A 87 10.61 -30.18 -8.27
CA ILE A 87 9.48 -30.28 -9.21
C ILE A 87 8.25 -30.77 -8.44
N LYS A 88 7.37 -29.82 -8.09
CA LYS A 88 6.15 -30.09 -7.32
C LYS A 88 5.26 -31.09 -8.05
N GLU A 89 4.68 -32.03 -7.31
CA GLU A 89 3.80 -33.12 -7.80
C GLU A 89 4.49 -34.22 -8.64
N MET A 90 5.81 -34.16 -8.86
CA MET A 90 6.55 -35.25 -9.51
C MET A 90 7.40 -36.06 -8.53
N THR A 91 8.57 -35.55 -8.16
CA THR A 91 9.48 -36.25 -7.24
C THR A 91 10.14 -35.24 -6.31
N PRO A 92 10.16 -35.50 -5.00
CA PRO A 92 10.81 -34.61 -4.04
C PRO A 92 12.34 -34.71 -4.10
N TYR A 93 12.89 -35.65 -4.88
CA TYR A 93 14.33 -35.90 -5.00
C TYR A 93 14.97 -35.19 -6.20
N THR A 94 14.19 -34.59 -7.09
CA THR A 94 14.71 -33.86 -8.27
C THR A 94 14.45 -32.38 -8.12
N PHE A 95 15.47 -31.57 -8.38
CA PHE A 95 15.43 -30.14 -8.16
C PHE A 95 16.26 -29.37 -9.20
N PHE A 96 16.04 -28.06 -9.23
CA PHE A 96 16.82 -27.12 -10.00
C PHE A 96 17.84 -26.40 -9.11
N ILE A 97 19.01 -26.18 -9.70
CA ILE A 97 20.08 -25.35 -9.19
C ILE A 97 20.11 -24.08 -10.03
N THR A 98 20.08 -22.94 -9.36
CA THR A 98 20.35 -21.65 -10.01
C THR A 98 21.86 -21.45 -10.08
N PRO A 99 22.44 -21.29 -11.29
CA PRO A 99 23.88 -21.19 -11.43
C PRO A 99 24.49 -19.96 -10.76
N ILE A 100 25.68 -20.13 -10.18
CA ILE A 100 26.35 -19.06 -9.42
C ILE A 100 26.72 -17.86 -10.30
N ASP A 101 27.04 -18.08 -11.56
CA ASP A 101 27.36 -17.04 -12.54
C ASP A 101 26.12 -16.20 -12.92
N ARG A 102 24.91 -16.71 -12.64
CA ARG A 102 23.64 -15.97 -12.75
C ARG A 102 23.24 -15.26 -11.46
N MET A 103 23.81 -15.65 -10.32
CA MET A 103 23.55 -15.02 -9.02
C MET A 103 24.54 -13.89 -8.69
N THR A 104 25.83 -14.07 -8.98
CA THR A 104 26.88 -13.08 -8.69
C THR A 104 26.65 -11.68 -9.28
N PRO A 105 26.00 -11.49 -10.45
CA PRO A 105 25.66 -10.15 -10.95
C PRO A 105 24.77 -9.34 -9.99
N ILE A 106 24.01 -10.00 -9.11
CA ILE A 106 23.16 -9.32 -8.11
C ILE A 106 23.96 -8.34 -7.25
N TRP A 107 25.20 -8.66 -6.89
CA TRP A 107 26.06 -7.78 -6.07
C TRP A 107 26.48 -6.46 -6.73
N GLN A 108 26.33 -6.39 -8.05
CA GLN A 108 26.69 -5.23 -8.86
C GLN A 108 25.45 -4.44 -9.30
N MET A 109 24.24 -4.94 -9.00
CA MET A 109 23.01 -4.27 -9.35
C MET A 109 22.92 -2.90 -8.65
N PRO A 110 22.42 -1.86 -9.35
CA PRO A 110 22.25 -0.54 -8.76
C PRO A 110 21.36 -0.59 -7.52
N ASP A 111 21.81 0.07 -6.45
CA ASP A 111 21.06 0.26 -5.22
C ASP A 111 20.60 1.72 -5.08
N ARG A 112 19.30 1.95 -5.31
CA ARG A 112 18.69 3.28 -5.37
C ARG A 112 17.81 3.59 -4.15
N LYS A 113 17.34 2.56 -3.45
CA LYS A 113 16.59 2.68 -2.19
C LYS A 113 17.55 2.94 -1.02
N ASN A 114 16.99 3.34 0.13
CA ASN A 114 17.75 3.63 1.36
C ASN A 114 18.77 4.79 1.20
N LYS A 115 18.57 5.67 0.23
CA LYS A 115 19.42 6.85 -0.04
C LYS A 115 18.83 8.15 0.50
N THR A 116 17.58 8.13 0.95
CA THR A 116 16.91 9.25 1.62
C THR A 116 17.58 9.52 2.96
N ARG A 117 18.43 10.54 2.98
CA ARG A 117 18.84 11.17 4.24
C ARG A 117 17.66 12.04 4.67
N MET A 118 17.08 11.77 5.84
CA MET A 118 16.31 12.80 6.53
C MET A 118 17.26 13.98 6.70
N HIS A 119 17.11 15.01 5.87
CA HIS A 119 17.96 16.18 6.00
C HIS A 119 17.57 16.80 7.35
N PRO A 120 18.52 17.00 8.28
CA PRO A 120 18.22 17.70 9.51
C PRO A 120 17.66 19.07 9.12
N ILE A 121 16.36 19.25 9.33
CA ILE A 121 15.70 20.52 9.05
C ILE A 121 16.17 21.47 10.14
N ASP A 122 16.99 22.45 9.77
CA ASP A 122 17.27 23.59 10.63
C ASP A 122 15.97 24.37 10.83
N ILE A 123 15.34 24.16 11.99
CA ILE A 123 14.02 24.69 12.35
C ILE A 123 14.00 26.21 12.20
N LYS A 124 15.13 26.90 12.45
CA LYS A 124 15.24 28.35 12.27
C LYS A 124 15.17 28.73 10.80
N LYS A 125 15.97 28.08 9.94
CA LYS A 125 15.93 28.32 8.49
C LYS A 125 14.60 27.96 7.85
N ALA A 126 13.95 26.88 8.30
CA ALA A 126 12.63 26.48 7.80
C ALA A 126 11.54 27.49 8.21
N ALA A 127 11.59 27.99 9.45
CA ALA A 127 10.70 29.05 9.93
C ALA A 127 10.93 30.37 9.18
N GLU A 128 12.19 30.74 8.93
CA GLU A 128 12.56 31.92 8.14
C GLU A 128 12.09 31.81 6.68
N ALA A 129 12.26 30.64 6.06
CA ALA A 129 11.78 30.39 4.69
C ALA A 129 10.24 30.41 4.59
N ALA A 130 9.53 29.88 5.60
CA ALA A 130 8.08 29.94 5.68
C ALA A 130 7.59 31.38 5.92
N ALA A 131 8.26 32.13 6.80
CA ALA A 131 7.98 33.55 7.04
C ALA A 131 8.22 34.39 5.79
N LYS A 132 9.31 34.14 5.05
CA LYS A 132 9.62 34.81 3.79
C LYS A 132 8.60 34.50 2.70
N LYS A 133 8.19 33.23 2.52
CA LYS A 133 7.10 32.85 1.60
C LYS A 133 5.77 33.48 1.97
N LYS A 134 5.47 33.63 3.26
CA LYS A 134 4.25 34.30 3.73
C LYS A 134 4.31 35.81 3.46
N ALA A 135 5.44 36.44 3.73
CA ALA A 135 5.67 37.86 3.43
C ALA A 135 5.62 38.14 1.92
N ASP A 136 6.20 37.27 1.08
CA ASP A 136 6.14 37.39 -0.37
C ASP A 136 4.71 37.22 -0.89
N LYS A 137 3.93 36.26 -0.35
CA LYS A 137 2.50 36.12 -0.68
C LYS A 137 1.67 37.33 -0.24
N GLU A 138 1.94 37.88 0.94
CA GLU A 138 1.25 39.10 1.43
C GLU A 138 1.64 40.33 0.60
N LYS A 139 2.90 40.44 0.18
CA LYS A 139 3.37 41.50 -0.70
C LYS A 139 2.74 41.38 -2.09
N LEU A 140 2.68 40.17 -2.66
CA LEU A 140 2.02 39.90 -3.93
C LEU A 140 0.50 40.17 -3.86
N ALA A 141 -0.13 39.86 -2.72
CA ALA A 141 -1.54 40.17 -2.48
C ALA A 141 -1.80 41.67 -2.33
N LYS A 142 -0.89 42.41 -1.67
CA LYS A 142 -0.94 43.88 -1.54
C LYS A 142 -0.66 44.58 -2.86
N GLU A 143 0.29 44.11 -3.67
CA GLU A 143 0.56 44.63 -5.02
C GLU A 143 -0.63 44.38 -5.96
N ARG A 144 -1.32 43.24 -5.82
CA ARG A 144 -2.58 42.96 -6.54
C ARG A 144 -3.74 43.82 -6.07
N ALA A 145 -3.77 44.21 -4.79
CA ALA A 145 -4.80 45.10 -4.23
C ALA A 145 -4.55 46.59 -4.53
N ALA A 146 -3.28 46.99 -4.71
CA ALA A 146 -2.86 48.37 -4.97
C ALA A 146 -2.98 48.78 -6.45
N LYS A 147 -3.08 47.83 -7.38
CA LYS A 147 -3.38 48.11 -8.79
C LYS A 147 -4.89 48.11 -9.04
N LYS A 148 -5.56 49.19 -8.62
CA LYS A 148 -6.80 49.65 -9.25
C LYS A 148 -6.46 50.85 -10.12
N ASP A 149 -6.87 50.73 -11.37
CA ASP A 149 -6.72 51.65 -12.52
C ASP A 149 -5.39 51.65 -13.29
N GLY A 150 -5.53 51.41 -14.61
CA GLY A 150 -4.50 51.58 -15.64
C GLY A 150 -4.29 50.35 -16.53
N LYS A 151 -4.93 50.34 -17.71
CA LYS A 151 -4.75 49.35 -18.79
C LYS A 151 -3.28 49.01 -19.04
N VAL A 152 -2.95 47.71 -19.10
CA VAL A 152 -1.68 47.21 -19.67
C VAL A 152 -2.03 46.35 -20.87
N TYR A 153 -1.47 46.72 -22.02
CA TYR A 153 -1.71 46.10 -23.33
C TYR A 153 -1.28 44.63 -23.35
N GLY A 154 -2.10 43.80 -23.99
CA GLY A 154 -1.97 42.34 -24.02
C GLY A 154 -0.86 41.79 -24.93
N ASP A 155 -0.14 42.63 -25.67
CA ASP A 155 0.68 42.15 -26.79
C ASP A 155 2.08 41.63 -26.37
N GLU A 156 2.68 42.15 -25.29
CA GLU A 156 4.01 41.69 -24.81
C GLU A 156 3.95 40.38 -23.98
N LEU A 157 2.84 40.13 -23.26
CA LEU A 157 2.64 38.90 -22.48
C LEU A 157 2.34 37.70 -23.38
N ILE A 158 1.65 37.94 -24.50
CA ILE A 158 1.33 36.93 -25.51
C ILE A 158 2.59 36.54 -26.31
N ALA A 159 3.47 37.48 -26.62
CA ALA A 159 4.74 37.20 -27.30
C ALA A 159 5.66 36.26 -26.48
N ARG A 160 5.79 36.52 -25.17
CA ARG A 160 6.61 35.72 -24.26
C ARG A 160 6.04 34.33 -23.98
N ALA A 161 4.71 34.20 -23.96
CA ALA A 161 4.02 32.91 -23.84
C ALA A 161 4.12 32.08 -25.14
N MET A 162 4.11 32.72 -26.31
CA MET A 162 4.28 32.02 -27.59
C MET A 162 5.71 31.52 -27.84
N GLU A 163 6.74 32.24 -27.36
CA GLU A 163 8.13 31.74 -27.39
C GLU A 163 8.34 30.52 -26.48
N ALA A 164 7.79 30.54 -25.26
CA ALA A 164 7.87 29.40 -24.33
C ALA A 164 7.17 28.14 -24.88
N VAL A 165 6.04 28.30 -25.56
CA VAL A 165 5.29 27.19 -26.18
C VAL A 165 5.99 26.64 -27.44
N LYS A 166 6.76 27.48 -28.17
CA LYS A 166 7.61 27.01 -29.28
C LYS A 166 8.80 26.20 -28.79
N ALA A 167 9.46 26.64 -27.71
CA ALA A 167 10.58 25.93 -27.10
C ALA A 167 10.18 24.55 -26.53
N ASP A 168 8.97 24.43 -25.95
CA ASP A 168 8.45 23.15 -25.46
C ASP A 168 7.97 22.22 -26.58
N LYS A 169 7.47 22.77 -27.71
CA LYS A 169 7.10 21.97 -28.88
C LYS A 169 8.30 21.39 -29.62
N GLU A 170 9.44 22.08 -29.67
CA GLU A 170 10.67 21.53 -30.27
C GLU A 170 11.30 20.43 -29.41
N LYS A 171 11.27 20.56 -28.07
CA LYS A 171 11.68 19.50 -27.14
C LYS A 171 10.76 18.28 -27.17
N ALA A 172 9.45 18.47 -27.36
CA ALA A 172 8.49 17.37 -27.49
C ALA A 172 8.58 16.63 -28.84
N LYS A 173 9.14 17.26 -29.89
CA LYS A 173 9.34 16.64 -31.20
C LYS A 173 10.60 15.76 -31.23
N GLN A 174 11.68 16.17 -30.54
CA GLN A 174 12.88 15.34 -30.38
C GLN A 174 12.67 14.10 -29.47
N ALA A 175 11.66 14.11 -28.60
CA ALA A 175 11.32 12.97 -27.75
C ALA A 175 10.40 11.92 -28.43
N LYS A 176 9.89 12.20 -29.65
CA LYS A 176 8.96 11.31 -30.36
C LYS A 176 9.60 10.43 -31.44
N ASP A 177 10.84 10.69 -31.86
CA ASP A 177 11.53 9.87 -32.88
C ASP A 177 12.38 8.72 -32.29
N LYS A 178 12.10 8.27 -31.05
CA LYS A 178 12.83 7.12 -30.42
C LYS A 178 11.95 6.05 -29.76
N LYS A 179 10.63 6.03 -29.99
CA LYS A 179 9.75 4.96 -29.48
C LYS A 179 8.66 4.58 -30.47
N GLU A 180 9.07 4.08 -31.62
CA GLU A 180 8.26 3.18 -32.43
C GLU A 180 9.16 2.03 -32.88
N GLU A 181 9.31 1.03 -32.03
CA GLU A 181 9.45 -0.35 -32.46
C GLU A 181 9.09 -1.28 -31.29
N ASP A 182 8.29 -2.29 -31.65
CA ASP A 182 7.92 -3.48 -30.91
C ASP A 182 6.72 -3.42 -29.94
N LYS A 183 5.53 -3.61 -30.53
CA LYS A 183 4.35 -4.18 -29.87
C LYS A 183 3.90 -5.41 -30.67
N THR A 184 4.31 -6.60 -30.24
CA THR A 184 3.47 -7.81 -30.35
C THR A 184 4.03 -8.93 -29.46
N ALA A 185 3.45 -9.10 -28.27
CA ALA A 185 3.42 -10.40 -27.61
C ALA A 185 2.13 -10.50 -26.79
N LYS A 186 1.22 -11.38 -27.26
CA LYS A 186 0.02 -11.79 -26.54
C LYS A 186 0.45 -12.64 -25.35
N THR A 187 0.14 -12.23 -24.14
CA THR A 187 0.33 -13.04 -22.93
C THR A 187 -0.79 -14.08 -22.84
N ALA A 188 -0.40 -15.34 -23.00
CA ALA A 188 -1.19 -16.47 -22.51
C ALA A 188 -1.17 -16.45 -20.97
N GLU A 189 -2.33 -16.56 -20.36
CA GLU A 189 -2.45 -16.72 -18.90
C GLU A 189 -2.05 -18.14 -18.52
N ASP A 190 -0.77 -18.36 -18.25
CA ASP A 190 -0.32 -19.52 -17.50
C ASP A 190 -0.72 -19.34 -16.03
N LYS A 191 -1.48 -20.31 -15.50
CA LYS A 191 -1.76 -20.41 -14.06
C LYS A 191 -0.44 -20.66 -13.32
N ALA A 192 0.23 -19.59 -12.91
CA ALA A 192 1.50 -19.64 -12.20
C ALA A 192 1.32 -20.35 -10.84
N VAL A 193 2.02 -21.46 -10.67
CA VAL A 193 2.12 -22.21 -9.41
C VAL A 193 2.86 -21.33 -8.38
N PRO A 194 2.38 -21.20 -7.13
CA PRO A 194 3.00 -20.31 -6.15
C PRO A 194 4.42 -20.75 -5.82
N LYS A 195 5.41 -19.94 -6.23
CA LYS A 195 6.86 -20.21 -6.03
C LYS A 195 7.36 -19.78 -4.65
N THR A 196 6.65 -18.87 -3.99
CA THR A 196 7.10 -18.25 -2.73
C THR A 196 6.12 -18.53 -1.60
N VAL A 197 6.68 -18.84 -0.44
CA VAL A 197 5.93 -18.90 0.82
C VAL A 197 6.32 -17.75 1.71
N MET A 198 5.30 -17.10 2.24
CA MET A 198 5.42 -16.01 3.19
C MET A 198 4.92 -16.50 4.55
N TYR A 199 5.78 -16.35 5.53
CA TYR A 199 5.53 -16.68 6.92
C TYR A 199 5.05 -15.46 7.68
N PHE A 200 4.05 -15.67 8.52
CA PHE A 200 3.40 -14.62 9.29
C PHE A 200 3.39 -14.98 10.78
N ALA A 201 3.99 -14.11 11.60
CA ALA A 201 3.93 -14.23 13.06
C ALA A 201 3.06 -13.11 13.63
N GLY A 202 2.23 -13.44 14.63
CA GLY A 202 1.30 -12.50 15.27
C GLY A 202 -0.04 -12.32 14.55
N PHE A 203 -0.21 -12.90 13.36
CA PHE A 203 -1.45 -12.84 12.57
C PHE A 203 -2.34 -14.06 12.84
N ASN A 204 -3.61 -13.83 13.14
CA ASN A 204 -4.62 -14.90 13.16
C ASN A 204 -5.19 -15.16 11.76
N GLN A 205 -5.94 -16.26 11.60
CA GLN A 205 -6.46 -16.69 10.29
C GLN A 205 -7.24 -15.60 9.55
N ALA A 206 -8.10 -14.84 10.26
CA ALA A 206 -8.89 -13.79 9.65
C ALA A 206 -8.01 -12.67 9.06
N SER A 207 -6.99 -12.25 9.82
CA SER A 207 -6.01 -11.26 9.34
C SER A 207 -5.12 -11.76 8.20
N LEU A 208 -4.79 -13.05 8.18
CA LEU A 208 -4.09 -13.69 7.05
C LEU A 208 -4.95 -13.68 5.79
N ASP A 209 -6.23 -14.04 5.91
CA ASP A 209 -7.16 -14.05 4.78
C ASP A 209 -7.38 -12.64 4.21
N PHE A 210 -7.45 -11.64 5.09
CA PHE A 210 -7.49 -10.24 4.70
C PHE A 210 -6.22 -9.84 3.94
N LEU A 211 -5.03 -10.11 4.49
CA LEU A 211 -3.77 -9.78 3.84
C LEU A 211 -3.57 -10.52 2.52
N LYS A 212 -3.96 -11.79 2.44
CA LYS A 212 -3.90 -12.58 1.21
C LYS A 212 -4.70 -11.92 0.09
N LYS A 213 -5.91 -11.44 0.37
CA LYS A 213 -6.74 -10.70 -0.61
C LYS A 213 -6.10 -9.40 -1.07
N GLN A 214 -5.33 -8.72 -0.21
CA GLN A 214 -4.72 -7.43 -0.49
C GLN A 214 -3.35 -7.55 -1.20
N LEU A 215 -2.52 -8.51 -0.79
CA LEU A 215 -1.15 -8.68 -1.26
C LEU A 215 -1.04 -9.61 -2.46
N ASP A 216 -1.92 -10.61 -2.55
CA ASP A 216 -1.85 -11.64 -3.58
C ASP A 216 -3.25 -12.02 -4.10
N PRO A 217 -3.96 -11.08 -4.75
CA PRO A 217 -5.29 -11.35 -5.29
C PRO A 217 -5.29 -12.43 -6.39
N LYS A 218 -4.12 -12.73 -6.98
CA LYS A 218 -3.93 -13.73 -8.04
C LYS A 218 -3.57 -15.12 -7.51
N GLY A 219 -3.30 -15.29 -6.20
CA GLY A 219 -2.99 -16.58 -5.59
C GLY A 219 -1.62 -17.16 -5.94
N THR A 220 -0.62 -16.30 -6.16
CA THR A 220 0.76 -16.63 -6.51
C THR A 220 1.69 -16.89 -5.32
N MET A 221 1.21 -16.73 -4.09
CA MET A 221 1.98 -16.89 -2.85
C MET A 221 1.23 -17.78 -1.85
N ALA A 222 1.97 -18.61 -1.12
CA ALA A 222 1.40 -19.34 0.02
C ALA A 222 1.62 -18.55 1.31
N PHE A 223 0.55 -18.38 2.09
CA PHE A 223 0.58 -17.68 3.37
C PHE A 223 0.51 -18.73 4.46
N LEU A 224 1.56 -18.83 5.27
CA LEU A 224 1.61 -19.78 6.38
C LEU A 224 1.83 -19.05 7.70
N PRO A 225 1.08 -19.41 8.76
CA PRO A 225 1.39 -18.91 10.09
C PRO A 225 2.73 -19.49 10.55
N MET A 226 3.50 -18.71 11.29
CA MET A 226 4.60 -19.19 12.12
C MET A 226 4.39 -18.84 13.57
N GLY A 227 5.00 -19.65 14.45
CA GLY A 227 5.03 -19.37 15.87
C GLY A 227 5.55 -17.96 16.12
N ALA A 228 4.90 -17.25 17.04
CA ALA A 228 5.43 -15.99 17.51
C ALA A 228 6.78 -16.25 18.19
N PRO A 229 7.82 -15.47 17.89
CA PRO A 229 9.10 -15.56 18.57
C PRO A 229 8.89 -15.40 20.08
N SER A 230 9.64 -16.17 20.88
CA SER A 230 9.53 -16.10 22.33
C SER A 230 10.14 -14.79 22.84
N ALA A 231 9.78 -14.35 24.06
CA ALA A 231 10.42 -13.18 24.68
C ALA A 231 11.95 -13.34 24.86
N ALA A 232 12.46 -14.57 24.82
CA ALA A 232 13.90 -14.87 24.85
C ALA A 232 14.57 -14.70 23.47
N ASP A 233 13.80 -14.73 22.37
CA ASP A 233 14.25 -14.46 21.00
C ASP A 233 14.19 -12.95 20.67
N ALA A 234 14.42 -12.10 21.70
CA ALA A 234 14.23 -10.66 21.62
C ALA A 234 14.89 -10.09 20.35
N HIS A 235 14.01 -9.55 19.52
CA HIS A 235 14.21 -8.94 18.21
C HIS A 235 15.18 -7.74 18.23
N THR A 236 16.45 -8.03 18.49
CA THR A 236 17.52 -7.04 18.58
C THR A 236 18.23 -6.87 17.24
N THR A 237 19.05 -5.82 17.15
CA THR A 237 19.89 -5.55 15.99
C THR A 237 21.32 -5.93 16.33
N VAL A 238 21.90 -6.83 15.54
CA VAL A 238 23.29 -7.27 15.66
C VAL A 238 24.10 -6.61 14.56
N TYR A 239 25.03 -5.74 14.93
CA TYR A 239 25.76 -4.86 14.00
C TYR A 239 26.96 -5.53 13.31
N ASP A 240 27.51 -6.57 13.93
CA ASP A 240 28.73 -7.27 13.56
C ASP A 240 28.51 -8.75 13.24
N ALA A 241 27.27 -9.09 12.87
CA ALA A 241 26.89 -10.43 12.49
C ALA A 241 27.72 -10.96 11.31
N LYS A 242 27.96 -12.28 11.34
CA LYS A 242 28.61 -13.03 10.27
C LYS A 242 27.70 -14.16 9.85
N LEU A 243 27.73 -14.48 8.56
CA LEU A 243 27.05 -15.63 7.99
C LEU A 243 28.05 -16.43 7.16
N ASN A 244 27.83 -17.73 7.09
CA ASN A 244 28.59 -18.65 6.24
C ASN A 244 27.67 -19.29 5.18
N PRO A 245 28.21 -19.69 4.01
CA PRO A 245 27.45 -20.49 3.04
C PRO A 245 26.83 -21.73 3.70
N GLY A 246 25.56 -22.00 3.37
CA GLY A 246 24.77 -23.11 3.94
C GLY A 246 24.02 -22.79 5.23
N GLU A 247 24.32 -21.67 5.89
CA GLU A 247 23.59 -21.25 7.09
C GLU A 247 22.19 -20.71 6.77
N ALA A 248 21.30 -20.77 7.76
CA ALA A 248 19.95 -20.26 7.63
C ALA A 248 19.93 -18.72 7.71
N VAL A 249 19.18 -18.09 6.80
CA VAL A 249 19.00 -16.64 6.75
C VAL A 249 17.53 -16.30 6.56
N GLY A 250 17.07 -15.23 7.22
CA GLY A 250 15.72 -14.72 7.09
C GLY A 250 15.67 -13.41 6.32
N VAL A 251 14.53 -13.18 5.69
CA VAL A 251 14.14 -11.92 5.06
C VAL A 251 12.81 -11.51 5.64
N ALA A 252 12.68 -10.26 6.10
CA ALA A 252 11.41 -9.76 6.61
C ALA A 252 11.03 -8.42 5.98
N VAL A 253 9.74 -8.24 5.69
CA VAL A 253 9.15 -6.96 5.26
C VAL A 253 8.49 -6.22 6.43
N ALA A 254 8.08 -6.94 7.48
CA ALA A 254 7.62 -6.38 8.74
C ALA A 254 8.20 -7.19 9.90
N TYR A 255 8.46 -6.52 11.02
CA TYR A 255 9.19 -7.10 12.15
C TYR A 255 8.79 -6.43 13.47
N GLY A 256 8.52 -7.20 14.53
CA GLY A 256 8.00 -6.74 15.83
C GLY A 256 6.94 -7.70 16.38
N ASP A 257 5.90 -7.18 17.04
CA ASP A 257 4.76 -8.00 17.50
C ASP A 257 4.02 -8.70 16.36
N PHE A 258 4.19 -8.16 15.15
CA PHE A 258 3.80 -8.74 13.88
C PHE A 258 5.03 -8.83 12.98
N ALA A 259 5.29 -10.02 12.45
CA ALA A 259 6.36 -10.25 11.50
C ALA A 259 5.84 -10.90 10.22
N ILE A 260 6.39 -10.45 9.10
CA ILE A 260 6.08 -10.97 7.76
C ILE A 260 7.41 -11.20 7.06
N GLY A 261 7.69 -12.43 6.65
CA GLY A 261 8.97 -12.75 6.06
C GLY A 261 9.05 -14.14 5.46
N ALA A 262 10.27 -14.54 5.11
CA ALA A 262 10.63 -15.86 4.63
C ALA A 262 11.99 -16.27 5.21
N THR A 263 12.23 -17.56 5.28
CA THR A 263 13.53 -18.12 5.66
C THR A 263 14.07 -18.97 4.52
N GLY A 264 15.38 -18.93 4.33
CA GLY A 264 16.08 -19.77 3.37
C GLY A 264 17.52 -19.96 3.81
N THR A 265 18.41 -20.14 2.84
CA THR A 265 19.81 -20.50 3.07
C THR A 265 20.74 -19.53 2.35
N VAL A 266 21.89 -19.24 2.96
CA VAL A 266 22.96 -18.43 2.38
C VAL A 266 23.68 -19.24 1.32
N THR A 267 23.78 -18.70 0.11
CA THR A 267 24.51 -19.32 -1.01
C THR A 267 25.98 -18.96 -0.99
N ALA A 268 26.30 -17.67 -0.85
CA ALA A 268 27.68 -17.20 -0.94
C ALA A 268 27.86 -15.92 -0.14
N VAL A 269 29.09 -15.72 0.35
CA VAL A 269 29.47 -14.54 1.12
C VAL A 269 30.76 -13.95 0.52
N ASP A 270 30.73 -12.65 0.28
CA ASP A 270 31.89 -11.86 -0.17
C ASP A 270 32.04 -10.60 0.69
N GLY A 271 32.91 -10.69 1.70
CA GLY A 271 33.03 -9.67 2.74
C GLY A 271 31.73 -9.50 3.51
N LYS A 272 31.06 -8.35 3.32
CA LYS A 272 29.74 -8.06 3.91
C LYS A 272 28.57 -8.37 2.97
N LYS A 273 28.84 -8.67 1.70
CA LYS A 273 27.79 -8.95 0.73
C LYS A 273 27.42 -10.42 0.80
N ILE A 274 26.13 -10.71 0.75
CA ILE A 274 25.61 -12.08 0.76
C ILE A 274 24.74 -12.32 -0.46
N LEU A 275 24.75 -13.56 -0.94
CA LEU A 275 23.74 -14.13 -1.81
C LEU A 275 22.98 -15.18 -1.01
N ALA A 276 21.68 -15.19 -1.17
CA ALA A 276 20.82 -16.18 -0.55
C ALA A 276 19.65 -16.47 -1.49
N PHE A 277 18.98 -17.59 -1.22
CA PHE A 277 17.87 -18.13 -2.00
C PHE A 277 18.27 -18.46 -3.45
N GLY A 278 17.89 -19.63 -3.94
CA GLY A 278 18.05 -19.97 -5.36
C GLY A 278 16.96 -19.37 -6.25
N HIS A 279 16.02 -18.59 -5.70
CA HIS A 279 14.85 -18.05 -6.41
C HIS A 279 14.48 -16.67 -5.84
N PRO A 280 13.67 -15.86 -6.54
CA PRO A 280 13.21 -14.59 -6.01
C PRO A 280 12.37 -14.80 -4.75
N PHE A 281 12.43 -13.85 -3.83
CA PHE A 281 11.45 -13.78 -2.75
C PHE A 281 10.14 -13.21 -3.30
N LEU A 282 10.11 -11.93 -3.63
CA LEU A 282 8.95 -11.22 -4.19
C LEU A 282 9.20 -10.72 -5.62
N HIS A 283 10.43 -10.90 -6.12
CA HIS A 283 10.87 -10.50 -7.44
C HIS A 283 10.70 -9.00 -7.73
N ARG A 284 10.99 -8.13 -6.75
CA ARG A 284 10.74 -6.67 -6.86
C ARG A 284 11.94 -5.84 -7.28
N GLY A 285 13.06 -6.46 -7.63
CA GLY A 285 14.24 -5.74 -8.10
C GLY A 285 15.03 -5.11 -6.95
N ASN A 286 15.15 -3.78 -6.92
CA ASN A 286 15.85 -3.09 -5.83
C ASN A 286 14.88 -2.88 -4.65
N VAL A 287 15.22 -3.47 -3.50
CA VAL A 287 14.34 -3.58 -2.33
C VAL A 287 15.03 -3.04 -1.07
N ASN A 288 14.32 -3.05 0.05
CA ASN A 288 14.82 -2.52 1.32
C ASN A 288 14.34 -3.37 2.50
N TYR A 289 14.46 -4.70 2.41
CA TYR A 289 13.93 -5.62 3.42
C TYR A 289 14.93 -5.82 4.56
N PHE A 290 14.43 -6.25 5.73
CA PHE A 290 15.28 -6.69 6.82
C PHE A 290 15.97 -8.00 6.42
N MET A 291 17.29 -8.06 6.59
CA MET A 291 18.01 -9.33 6.67
C MET A 291 18.07 -9.73 8.13
N THR A 292 17.69 -10.98 8.42
CA THR A 292 17.75 -11.53 9.77
C THR A 292 18.58 -12.79 9.82
N ASP A 293 19.13 -13.11 10.99
CA ASP A 293 19.50 -14.49 11.24
C ASP A 293 18.22 -15.37 11.27
N ALA A 294 18.38 -16.68 11.15
CA ALA A 294 17.27 -17.60 11.23
C ALA A 294 17.69 -18.83 12.03
N LYS A 295 16.83 -19.25 12.97
CA LYS A 295 17.06 -20.44 13.76
C LYS A 295 16.14 -21.55 13.30
N VAL A 296 16.74 -22.61 12.79
CA VAL A 296 16.02 -23.80 12.36
C VAL A 296 15.52 -24.54 13.60
N VAL A 297 14.24 -24.89 13.62
CA VAL A 297 13.65 -25.69 14.70
C VAL A 297 13.70 -27.16 14.29
N GLY A 298 13.32 -27.45 13.05
CA GLY A 298 13.32 -28.79 12.49
C GLY A 298 12.71 -28.82 11.09
N THR A 299 12.38 -30.02 10.62
CA THR A 299 11.78 -30.26 9.31
C THR A 299 10.49 -31.04 9.42
N ILE A 300 9.53 -30.70 8.55
CA ILE A 300 8.33 -31.49 8.33
C ILE A 300 8.47 -32.13 6.95
N SER A 301 8.52 -33.46 6.92
CA SER A 301 8.58 -34.22 5.68
C SER A 301 7.21 -34.26 5.00
N GLY A 302 7.19 -34.21 3.68
CA GLY A 302 5.96 -34.28 2.87
C GLY A 302 6.29 -34.74 1.46
N GLN A 303 5.37 -35.47 0.82
CA GLN A 303 5.62 -36.09 -0.50
C GLN A 303 6.00 -35.06 -1.59
N SER A 304 5.50 -33.83 -1.48
CA SER A 304 5.80 -32.74 -2.43
C SER A 304 5.75 -31.33 -1.80
N ASN A 305 5.59 -31.25 -0.48
CA ASN A 305 5.39 -30.01 0.28
C ASN A 305 6.17 -30.00 1.60
N GLY A 306 7.22 -30.81 1.71
CA GLY A 306 8.08 -30.80 2.89
C GLY A 306 8.69 -29.41 3.09
N MET A 307 8.86 -29.01 4.35
CA MET A 307 9.34 -27.68 4.71
C MET A 307 10.23 -27.68 5.94
N LYS A 308 11.15 -26.73 5.94
CA LYS A 308 11.96 -26.36 7.10
C LYS A 308 11.19 -25.36 7.95
N ILE A 309 11.04 -25.67 9.23
CA ILE A 309 10.44 -24.78 10.21
C ILE A 309 11.59 -24.00 10.85
N ALA A 310 11.59 -22.69 10.67
CA ALA A 310 12.63 -21.82 11.20
C ALA A 310 12.02 -20.52 11.73
N ASN A 311 12.53 -20.03 12.85
CA ASN A 311 12.16 -18.74 13.38
C ASN A 311 13.01 -17.64 12.75
N ILE A 312 12.39 -16.50 12.46
CA ILE A 312 13.09 -15.26 12.09
C ILE A 312 13.70 -14.71 13.38
N GLY A 313 15.04 -14.64 13.46
CA GLY A 313 15.74 -14.09 14.62
C GLY A 313 16.16 -12.64 14.40
N ASN A 314 17.33 -12.24 14.90
CA ASN A 314 17.77 -10.85 15.00
C ASN A 314 17.96 -10.16 13.65
N ILE A 315 17.82 -8.84 13.61
CA ILE A 315 18.15 -8.04 12.42
C ILE A 315 19.67 -7.93 12.31
N ILE A 316 20.24 -8.43 11.22
CA ILE A 316 21.69 -8.50 10.99
C ILE A 316 22.14 -7.69 9.76
N GLY A 317 21.20 -7.20 8.95
CA GLY A 317 21.51 -6.39 7.79
C GLY A 317 20.30 -6.01 6.95
N ARG A 318 20.55 -5.79 5.67
CA ARG A 318 19.56 -5.33 4.69
C ARG A 318 19.64 -6.17 3.43
N ILE A 319 18.50 -6.63 2.96
CA ILE A 319 18.35 -7.15 1.60
C ILE A 319 18.04 -5.96 0.69
N ASN A 320 18.90 -5.74 -0.31
CA ASN A 320 18.78 -4.63 -1.23
C ASN A 320 18.46 -5.07 -2.67
N GLN A 321 18.49 -6.37 -2.95
CA GLN A 321 18.16 -6.92 -4.26
C GLN A 321 17.31 -8.19 -4.11
N ASP A 322 16.24 -8.28 -4.91
CA ASP A 322 15.33 -9.42 -5.00
C ASP A 322 15.03 -9.68 -6.49
N ARG A 323 15.77 -10.63 -7.06
CA ARG A 323 15.90 -10.86 -8.50
C ARG A 323 15.48 -12.28 -8.87
N ALA A 324 15.28 -12.53 -10.16
CA ALA A 324 14.87 -13.84 -10.68
C ALA A 324 15.79 -15.00 -10.25
N THR A 325 17.07 -14.72 -9.98
CA THR A 325 18.08 -15.73 -9.64
C THR A 325 18.36 -15.83 -8.14
N GLY A 326 17.70 -15.02 -7.30
CA GLY A 326 17.93 -15.02 -5.86
C GLY A 326 17.84 -13.64 -5.24
N ILE A 327 18.27 -13.54 -3.98
CA ILE A 327 18.33 -12.29 -3.23
C ILE A 327 19.78 -11.90 -2.92
N GLY A 328 20.02 -10.60 -2.84
CA GLY A 328 21.30 -10.02 -2.45
C GLY A 328 21.13 -9.03 -1.31
N GLY A 329 22.10 -9.02 -0.41
CA GLY A 329 22.07 -8.12 0.74
C GLY A 329 23.46 -7.78 1.29
N VAL A 330 23.46 -6.88 2.27
CA VAL A 330 24.65 -6.37 2.93
C VAL A 330 24.50 -6.47 4.45
N LEU A 331 25.43 -7.16 5.09
CA LEU A 331 25.52 -7.29 6.55
C LEU A 331 25.92 -5.96 7.21
N GLY A 332 25.28 -5.64 8.33
CA GLY A 332 25.53 -4.42 9.10
C GLY A 332 25.02 -3.12 8.47
N GLU A 333 24.35 -3.18 7.30
CA GLU A 333 23.55 -2.08 6.77
C GLU A 333 22.08 -2.37 7.05
N PHE A 334 21.29 -1.38 7.49
CA PHE A 334 19.89 -1.62 7.88
C PHE A 334 18.93 -0.83 7.01
N PRO A 335 17.71 -1.34 6.76
CA PRO A 335 16.73 -0.64 5.95
C PRO A 335 16.15 0.58 6.68
N THR A 336 15.78 1.63 5.95
CA THR A 336 14.82 2.62 6.44
C THR A 336 13.50 1.93 6.78
N VAL A 337 12.90 2.30 7.91
CA VAL A 337 11.69 1.66 8.43
C VAL A 337 10.59 2.67 8.70
N VAL A 338 9.35 2.22 8.60
CA VAL A 338 8.16 2.92 9.08
C VAL A 338 7.66 2.21 10.34
N PRO A 339 7.83 2.82 11.53
CA PRO A 339 7.23 2.31 12.76
C PRO A 339 5.71 2.45 12.72
N ILE A 340 5.00 1.38 13.03
CA ILE A 340 3.56 1.38 13.27
C ILE A 340 3.28 1.02 14.73
N LYS A 341 2.43 1.81 15.38
CA LYS A 341 1.94 1.56 16.74
C LYS A 341 0.43 1.46 16.70
N VAL A 342 -0.11 0.36 17.21
CA VAL A 342 -1.55 0.11 17.22
C VAL A 342 -2.00 -0.10 18.66
N LYS A 343 -2.88 0.77 19.13
CA LYS A 343 -3.57 0.62 20.41
C LYS A 343 -4.99 0.16 20.16
N VAL A 344 -5.37 -0.96 20.78
CA VAL A 344 -6.72 -1.52 20.68
C VAL A 344 -7.36 -1.53 22.05
N ASN A 345 -8.56 -0.97 22.15
CA ASN A 345 -9.40 -0.97 23.32
C ASN A 345 -10.71 -1.70 22.99
N ASP A 346 -10.80 -2.94 23.43
CA ASP A 346 -12.01 -3.74 23.35
C ASP A 346 -12.88 -3.49 24.59
N LYS A 347 -14.00 -2.80 24.38
CA LYS A 347 -14.95 -2.48 25.46
C LYS A 347 -15.82 -3.66 25.85
N SER A 348 -16.00 -4.64 24.97
CA SER A 348 -16.80 -5.82 25.24
C SER A 348 -16.07 -6.78 26.18
N LEU A 349 -14.76 -6.91 26.03
CA LEU A 349 -13.89 -7.70 26.91
C LEU A 349 -13.23 -6.88 28.03
N GLY A 350 -13.27 -5.54 27.97
CA GLY A 350 -12.56 -4.68 28.89
C GLY A 350 -11.03 -4.77 28.75
N ARG A 351 -10.54 -5.13 27.55
CA ARG A 351 -9.13 -5.39 27.27
C ARG A 351 -8.51 -4.22 26.51
N VAL A 352 -7.35 -3.77 26.95
CA VAL A 352 -6.55 -2.75 26.25
C VAL A 352 -5.18 -3.30 25.99
N GLU A 353 -4.83 -3.42 24.71
CA GLU A 353 -3.52 -3.91 24.25
C GLU A 353 -2.84 -2.89 23.35
N GLU A 354 -1.52 -2.83 23.42
CA GLU A 354 -0.69 -2.01 22.55
C GLU A 354 0.30 -2.89 21.82
N TYR A 355 0.40 -2.69 20.51
CA TYR A 355 1.31 -3.42 19.64
C TYR A 355 2.20 -2.48 18.86
N GLY A 356 3.42 -2.92 18.58
CA GLY A 356 4.42 -2.22 17.79
C GLY A 356 5.05 -3.13 16.73
N ALA A 357 5.17 -2.59 15.51
CA ALA A 357 5.94 -3.24 14.45
C ALA A 357 6.73 -2.19 13.65
N ARG A 358 7.76 -2.65 12.97
CA ARG A 358 8.58 -1.88 12.02
C ARG A 358 8.36 -2.48 10.64
N ILE A 359 7.94 -1.67 9.69
CA ILE A 359 7.77 -2.08 8.30
C ILE A 359 8.97 -1.58 7.52
N ALA A 360 9.61 -2.46 6.74
CA ALA A 360 10.63 -2.06 5.78
C ALA A 360 10.04 -1.02 4.82
N TYR A 361 10.74 0.09 4.60
CA TYR A 361 10.23 1.13 3.71
C TYR A 361 10.18 0.62 2.27
N ASP A 362 8.98 0.33 1.81
CA ASP A 362 8.67 -0.03 0.42
C ASP A 362 7.26 0.50 0.06
N GLU A 363 7.20 1.47 -0.85
CA GLU A 363 5.98 2.17 -1.25
C GLU A 363 4.88 1.24 -1.77
N ASP A 364 5.27 0.06 -2.27
CA ASP A 364 4.36 -0.96 -2.80
C ASP A 364 3.65 -1.78 -1.71
N PHE A 365 4.22 -1.88 -0.50
CA PHE A 365 3.71 -2.73 0.58
C PHE A 365 3.21 -1.96 1.79
N LEU A 366 3.69 -0.73 1.99
CA LEU A 366 3.42 0.05 3.19
C LEU A 366 1.92 0.20 3.48
N SER A 367 1.08 0.39 2.45
CA SER A 367 -0.37 0.51 2.63
C SER A 367 -1.01 -0.79 3.13
N GLN A 368 -0.79 -1.89 2.42
CA GLN A 368 -1.40 -3.19 2.68
C GLN A 368 -0.89 -3.79 4.00
N VAL A 369 0.42 -3.70 4.25
CA VAL A 369 1.03 -4.21 5.50
C VAL A 369 0.58 -3.39 6.71
N SER A 370 0.49 -2.06 6.60
CA SER A 370 -0.02 -1.22 7.70
C SER A 370 -1.47 -1.55 8.05
N GLY A 371 -2.33 -1.70 7.03
CA GLY A 371 -3.73 -2.09 7.23
C GLY A 371 -3.86 -3.51 7.80
N GLY A 372 -3.07 -4.45 7.32
CA GLY A 372 -3.05 -5.83 7.81
C GLY A 372 -2.59 -5.94 9.26
N ILE A 373 -1.54 -5.21 9.67
CA ILE A 373 -1.07 -5.15 11.06
C ILE A 373 -2.15 -4.55 11.97
N ALA A 374 -2.78 -3.45 11.56
CA ALA A 374 -3.84 -2.82 12.33
C ALA A 374 -5.06 -3.74 12.50
N TYR A 375 -5.44 -4.48 11.46
CA TYR A 375 -6.50 -5.48 11.56
C TYR A 375 -6.11 -6.69 12.42
N ALA A 376 -4.88 -7.18 12.30
CA ALA A 376 -4.38 -8.29 13.13
C ALA A 376 -4.34 -7.92 14.62
N ALA A 377 -3.95 -6.69 14.95
CA ALA A 377 -4.01 -6.17 16.32
C ALA A 377 -5.45 -6.11 16.85
N LEU A 378 -6.39 -5.64 16.03
CA LEU A 378 -7.81 -5.63 16.37
C LEU A 378 -8.33 -7.04 16.64
N SER A 379 -8.20 -7.94 15.67
CA SER A 379 -8.75 -9.29 15.75
C SER A 379 -8.11 -10.12 16.86
N LYS A 380 -6.81 -9.94 17.13
CA LYS A 380 -6.11 -10.60 18.24
C LYS A 380 -6.58 -10.11 19.61
N THR A 381 -6.85 -8.81 19.74
CA THR A 381 -7.30 -8.23 21.02
C THR A 381 -8.75 -8.61 21.32
N SER A 382 -9.62 -8.57 20.32
CA SER A 382 -11.04 -8.90 20.44
C SER A 382 -11.31 -10.38 20.59
N ASP A 383 -10.37 -11.24 20.20
CA ASP A 383 -10.50 -12.70 20.30
C ASP A 383 -11.78 -13.23 19.63
N ASP A 384 -12.29 -12.48 18.64
CA ASP A 384 -13.49 -12.82 17.87
C ASP A 384 -13.39 -12.28 16.43
N VAL A 385 -14.23 -12.83 15.56
CA VAL A 385 -14.54 -12.27 14.24
C VAL A 385 -16.05 -12.14 14.15
N SER A 386 -16.59 -11.15 14.84
CA SER A 386 -18.04 -10.91 14.93
C SER A 386 -18.45 -9.53 14.44
N GLY A 387 -19.75 -9.40 14.19
CA GLY A 387 -20.36 -8.14 13.85
C GLY A 387 -20.27 -7.17 15.02
N GLY A 388 -19.79 -5.96 14.75
CA GLY A 388 -19.55 -4.97 15.80
C GLY A 388 -19.33 -3.58 15.24
N THR A 389 -19.07 -2.65 16.16
CA THR A 389 -18.73 -1.27 15.85
C THR A 389 -17.28 -1.00 16.22
N ALA A 390 -16.50 -0.42 15.30
CA ALA A 390 -15.13 -0.01 15.55
C ALA A 390 -14.95 1.47 15.22
N GLU A 391 -14.47 2.24 16.19
CA GLU A 391 -13.98 3.60 15.97
C GLU A 391 -12.47 3.55 15.76
N VAL A 392 -12.02 3.94 14.56
CA VAL A 392 -10.61 3.93 14.17
C VAL A 392 -10.14 5.36 13.99
N GLY A 393 -9.11 5.73 14.75
CA GLY A 393 -8.35 6.96 14.59
C GLY A 393 -6.92 6.65 14.18
N PHE A 394 -6.40 7.34 13.19
CA PHE A 394 -4.99 7.22 12.81
C PHE A 394 -4.32 8.58 12.65
N THR A 395 -3.01 8.58 12.88
CA THR A 395 -2.09 9.68 12.68
C THR A 395 -0.90 9.17 11.87
N ILE A 396 -0.62 9.81 10.74
CA ILE A 396 0.56 9.51 9.92
C ILE A 396 1.42 10.77 9.89
N ARG A 397 2.67 10.68 10.38
CA ARG A 397 3.63 11.79 10.30
C ARG A 397 4.44 11.66 9.03
N THR A 398 4.30 12.62 8.12
CA THR A 398 4.88 12.54 6.77
C THR A 398 5.19 13.92 6.17
N ASN A 399 6.21 13.98 5.31
CA ASN A 399 6.54 15.17 4.54
C ASN A 399 5.58 15.41 3.34
N ALA A 400 4.68 14.47 3.03
CA ALA A 400 3.74 14.54 1.91
C ALA A 400 2.70 15.66 2.05
N VAL A 401 2.56 16.23 3.25
CA VAL A 401 1.71 17.38 3.55
C VAL A 401 2.52 18.50 4.22
N PRO A 402 2.26 19.78 3.91
CA PRO A 402 2.97 20.90 4.54
C PRO A 402 2.87 20.94 6.07
N GLY A 403 1.78 20.39 6.63
CA GLY A 403 1.56 20.32 8.08
C GLY A 403 2.30 19.16 8.78
N GLY A 404 3.02 18.32 8.04
CA GLY A 404 3.79 17.20 8.60
C GLY A 404 2.97 16.04 9.17
N LYS A 405 1.63 16.13 9.15
CA LYS A 405 0.73 15.21 9.86
C LYS A 405 -0.60 15.05 9.11
N VAL A 406 -1.00 13.79 8.91
CA VAL A 406 -2.32 13.41 8.40
C VAL A 406 -3.06 12.70 9.52
N GLU A 407 -4.22 13.23 9.91
CA GLU A 407 -5.06 12.66 10.96
C GLU A 407 -6.47 12.43 10.44
N ARG A 408 -7.03 11.28 10.81
CA ARG A 408 -8.44 10.98 10.57
C ARG A 408 -8.97 10.07 11.65
N LYS A 409 -10.25 10.26 12.00
CA LYS A 409 -10.98 9.44 12.96
C LYS A 409 -12.38 9.18 12.45
N ASN A 410 -12.77 7.93 12.32
CA ASN A 410 -14.07 7.51 11.79
C ASN A 410 -14.60 6.28 12.54
N MET A 411 -15.89 5.96 12.37
CA MET A 411 -16.55 4.83 13.02
C MET A 411 -17.17 3.91 11.98
N PHE A 412 -17.04 2.60 12.14
CA PHE A 412 -17.46 1.61 11.18
C PHE A 412 -18.32 0.55 11.86
N TYR A 413 -19.27 0.01 11.11
CA TYR A 413 -20.08 -1.12 11.55
C TYR A 413 -20.15 -2.14 10.42
N ASN A 414 -19.97 -3.40 10.77
CA ASN A 414 -20.20 -4.52 9.88
C ASN A 414 -20.93 -5.60 10.66
N ALA A 415 -21.85 -6.32 10.00
CA ALA A 415 -22.62 -7.37 10.64
C ALA A 415 -21.85 -8.69 10.82
N THR A 416 -20.74 -8.86 10.09
CA THR A 416 -19.92 -10.07 10.10
C THR A 416 -18.54 -9.80 10.69
N ASP A 417 -17.86 -8.77 10.19
CA ASP A 417 -16.48 -8.46 10.60
C ASP A 417 -16.19 -6.98 10.36
N VAL A 418 -16.10 -6.22 11.45
CA VAL A 418 -15.85 -4.78 11.37
C VAL A 418 -14.40 -4.44 11.01
N GLY A 419 -13.46 -5.36 11.24
CA GLY A 419 -12.04 -5.15 10.98
C GLY A 419 -11.72 -5.02 9.49
N GLN A 420 -12.41 -5.76 8.62
CA GLN A 420 -12.18 -5.70 7.17
C GLN A 420 -12.43 -4.32 6.56
N ILE A 421 -13.48 -3.63 7.01
CA ILE A 421 -13.87 -2.33 6.44
C ILE A 421 -13.20 -1.15 7.15
N SER A 422 -12.88 -1.31 8.43
CA SER A 422 -12.43 -0.19 9.28
C SER A 422 -11.00 0.25 9.00
N MET A 423 -10.19 -0.60 8.35
CA MET A 423 -8.82 -0.27 7.92
C MET A 423 -8.75 0.43 6.56
N ALA A 424 -9.84 0.52 5.81
CA ALA A 424 -9.84 1.02 4.43
C ALA A 424 -9.32 2.46 4.31
N GLU A 425 -9.69 3.34 5.25
CA GLU A 425 -9.25 4.74 5.22
C GLU A 425 -7.77 4.90 5.57
N LEU A 426 -7.23 4.07 6.47
CA LEU A 426 -5.80 4.03 6.76
C LEU A 426 -5.03 3.61 5.50
N MET A 427 -5.47 2.51 4.86
CA MET A 427 -4.86 2.03 3.62
C MET A 427 -4.95 3.07 2.50
N GLN A 428 -6.09 3.75 2.36
CA GLN A 428 -6.26 4.81 1.38
C GLN A 428 -5.31 5.99 1.64
N ALA A 429 -5.18 6.44 2.90
CA ALA A 429 -4.26 7.50 3.27
C ALA A 429 -2.81 7.12 2.97
N MET A 430 -2.39 5.91 3.37
CA MET A 430 -1.06 5.38 3.07
C MET A 430 -0.80 5.28 1.57
N ASN A 431 -1.75 4.77 0.79
CA ASN A 431 -1.63 4.64 -0.66
C ASN A 431 -1.49 6.01 -1.35
N VAL A 432 -2.23 7.02 -0.89
CA VAL A 432 -2.08 8.38 -1.43
C VAL A 432 -0.69 8.96 -1.12
N ILE A 433 -0.14 8.67 0.08
CA ILE A 433 1.21 9.11 0.48
C ILE A 433 2.29 8.40 -0.36
N THR A 434 2.19 7.08 -0.54
CA THR A 434 3.19 6.29 -1.26
C THR A 434 3.08 6.41 -2.78
N ALA A 435 1.92 6.78 -3.31
CA ALA A 435 1.72 7.07 -4.75
C ALA A 435 2.04 8.54 -5.12
N ASN A 436 2.84 9.24 -4.30
CA ASN A 436 3.18 10.63 -4.52
C ASN A 436 4.05 10.79 -5.79
N LYS A 437 3.55 11.56 -6.77
CA LYS A 437 4.23 11.73 -8.06
C LYS A 437 5.34 12.77 -8.03
N ASP A 438 5.33 13.66 -7.03
CA ASP A 438 6.25 14.80 -6.96
C ASP A 438 7.59 14.41 -6.34
N GLN A 439 7.57 13.56 -5.32
CA GLN A 439 8.74 13.08 -4.59
C GLN A 439 8.40 11.81 -3.79
N GLU A 440 9.42 11.02 -3.45
CA GLU A 440 9.33 9.96 -2.45
C GLU A 440 8.91 10.57 -1.09
N SER A 441 7.90 9.96 -0.46
CA SER A 441 7.29 10.51 0.75
C SER A 441 7.92 9.92 2.02
N ASP A 442 8.61 10.73 2.81
CA ASP A 442 9.10 10.27 4.10
C ASP A 442 7.92 10.01 5.05
N ILE A 443 7.90 8.84 5.68
CA ILE A 443 6.92 8.47 6.71
C ILE A 443 7.67 8.19 8.02
N LEU A 444 7.49 9.06 9.01
CA LEU A 444 8.19 8.95 10.29
C LEU A 444 7.56 7.91 11.21
N ASP A 445 6.23 7.85 11.25
CA ASP A 445 5.47 6.79 11.92
C ASP A 445 4.00 6.77 11.48
N VAL A 446 3.34 5.68 11.86
CA VAL A 446 1.89 5.48 11.78
C VAL A 446 1.38 5.11 13.17
N GLN A 447 0.50 5.92 13.74
CA GLN A 447 -0.17 5.62 15.01
C GLN A 447 -1.64 5.34 14.74
N VAL A 448 -2.13 4.22 15.24
CA VAL A 448 -3.52 3.77 15.06
C VAL A 448 -4.12 3.51 16.44
N ASN A 449 -5.29 4.08 16.69
CA ASN A 449 -6.08 3.89 17.90
C ASN A 449 -7.44 3.32 17.50
N ILE A 450 -7.77 2.15 18.04
CA ILE A 450 -8.99 1.42 17.71
C ILE A 450 -9.80 1.22 18.98
N ASN A 451 -11.03 1.72 19.02
CA ASN A 451 -12.00 1.37 20.05
C ASN A 451 -13.05 0.46 19.43
N VAL A 452 -13.20 -0.76 19.92
CA VAL A 452 -14.14 -1.75 19.38
C VAL A 452 -15.13 -2.19 20.45
N GLU A 453 -16.36 -2.49 20.01
CA GLU A 453 -17.41 -3.07 20.83
C GLU A 453 -18.35 -3.93 19.96
N ALA A 454 -18.86 -5.03 20.51
CA ALA A 454 -19.82 -5.91 19.84
C ALA A 454 -21.19 -5.24 19.61
N GLU A 455 -21.48 -4.14 20.30
CA GLU A 455 -22.76 -3.44 20.15
C GLU A 455 -22.86 -2.74 18.78
N ARG A 456 -23.99 -2.95 18.09
CA ARG A 456 -24.35 -2.21 16.87
C ARG A 456 -24.72 -0.76 17.22
N ARG A 457 -23.85 0.20 16.90
CA ARG A 457 -24.13 1.63 17.04
C ARG A 457 -24.50 2.29 15.72
N THR A 458 -25.62 1.88 15.15
CA THR A 458 -26.22 2.57 13.98
C THR A 458 -27.50 3.31 14.38
N ALA A 459 -27.83 4.37 13.65
CA ALA A 459 -29.08 5.09 13.80
C ALA A 459 -29.62 5.55 12.45
N SER A 460 -30.94 5.52 12.31
CA SER A 460 -31.63 6.03 11.13
C SER A 460 -32.24 7.40 11.42
N LEU A 461 -32.09 8.34 10.50
CA LEU A 461 -32.79 9.62 10.47
C LEU A 461 -34.28 9.38 10.21
N ILE A 462 -35.15 9.91 11.07
CA ILE A 462 -36.61 9.83 10.92
C ILE A 462 -37.15 11.11 10.29
N SER A 463 -36.66 12.26 10.77
CA SER A 463 -37.09 13.58 10.29
C SER A 463 -36.01 14.61 10.56
N ALA A 464 -36.01 15.68 9.78
CA ALA A 464 -35.22 16.88 10.03
C ALA A 464 -36.11 18.10 9.74
N VAL A 465 -36.61 18.74 10.79
CA VAL A 465 -37.58 19.85 10.68
C VAL A 465 -36.87 21.16 10.99
N PRO A 466 -36.86 22.13 10.05
CA PRO A 466 -36.29 23.45 10.31
C PRO A 466 -37.21 24.26 11.24
N ASP A 467 -36.62 25.07 12.12
CA ASP A 467 -37.36 26.02 12.95
C ASP A 467 -37.98 27.17 12.13
N LYS A 468 -37.39 27.48 10.97
CA LYS A 468 -37.92 28.45 9.99
C LYS A 468 -38.01 27.83 8.60
N LYS A 469 -39.19 27.95 7.96
CA LYS A 469 -39.39 27.48 6.58
C LYS A 469 -38.97 28.51 5.52
N SER A 470 -38.93 29.79 5.89
CA SER A 470 -38.56 30.90 5.01
C SER A 470 -37.37 31.64 5.62
N VAL A 471 -36.28 31.79 4.86
CA VAL A 471 -35.03 32.39 5.35
C VAL A 471 -34.31 33.18 4.27
N LYS A 472 -33.50 34.15 4.71
CA LYS A 472 -32.66 34.96 3.80
C LYS A 472 -31.26 34.34 3.62
N PRO A 473 -30.58 34.59 2.49
CA PRO A 473 -29.17 34.21 2.32
C PRO A 473 -28.29 34.78 3.45
N GLY A 474 -27.47 33.92 4.08
CA GLY A 474 -26.65 34.25 5.26
C GLY A 474 -27.31 33.95 6.61
N GLU A 475 -28.62 33.68 6.65
CA GLU A 475 -29.32 33.35 7.88
C GLU A 475 -29.03 31.91 8.34
N THR A 476 -29.01 31.69 9.66
CA THR A 476 -28.82 30.37 10.27
C THR A 476 -30.15 29.78 10.71
N VAL A 477 -30.46 28.58 10.22
CA VAL A 477 -31.65 27.78 10.53
C VAL A 477 -31.26 26.63 11.44
N ARG A 478 -32.06 26.32 12.45
CA ARG A 478 -31.82 25.15 13.31
C ARG A 478 -32.71 24.00 12.85
N PHE A 479 -32.08 22.91 12.46
CA PHE A 479 -32.76 21.67 12.12
C PHE A 479 -32.93 20.82 13.37
N THR A 480 -34.17 20.60 13.78
CA THR A 480 -34.54 19.61 14.79
C THR A 480 -34.59 18.25 14.11
N THR A 481 -33.52 17.47 14.24
CA THR A 481 -33.35 16.16 13.61
C THR A 481 -33.66 15.06 14.61
N THR A 482 -34.64 14.20 14.29
CA THR A 482 -34.96 13.02 15.09
C THR A 482 -34.22 11.81 14.53
N ILE A 483 -33.42 11.15 15.36
CA ILE A 483 -32.73 9.89 15.04
C ILE A 483 -33.36 8.73 15.82
N LYS A 484 -33.40 7.54 15.22
CA LYS A 484 -33.80 6.29 15.87
C LYS A 484 -32.59 5.36 15.91
N PRO A 485 -31.85 5.31 17.03
CA PRO A 485 -30.76 4.35 17.19
C PRO A 485 -31.31 2.91 17.23
N TYR A 486 -30.48 1.96 16.81
CA TYR A 486 -30.86 0.56 16.73
C TYR A 486 -31.28 0.03 18.11
N ARG A 487 -32.53 -0.46 18.21
CA ARG A 487 -33.14 -0.97 19.45
C ARG A 487 -33.14 0.00 20.64
N ARG A 488 -33.05 1.32 20.41
CA ARG A 488 -33.13 2.34 21.46
C ARG A 488 -34.26 3.34 21.19
N PRO A 489 -34.70 4.10 22.22
CA PRO A 489 -35.64 5.19 22.05
C PRO A 489 -35.14 6.24 21.05
N LYS A 490 -36.08 6.97 20.44
CA LYS A 490 -35.73 8.09 19.55
C LYS A 490 -35.00 9.18 20.34
N GLU A 491 -34.01 9.79 19.72
CA GLU A 491 -33.27 10.93 20.24
C GLU A 491 -33.44 12.12 19.29
N THR A 492 -33.47 13.34 19.85
CA THR A 492 -33.60 14.57 19.06
C THR A 492 -32.33 15.39 19.18
N VAL A 493 -31.84 15.87 18.05
CA VAL A 493 -30.59 16.64 17.95
C VAL A 493 -30.87 17.92 17.17
N VAL A 494 -30.29 19.04 17.60
CA VAL A 494 -30.44 20.33 16.93
C VAL A 494 -29.16 20.65 16.16
N ILE A 495 -29.27 20.78 14.84
CA ILE A 495 -28.13 21.04 13.95
C ILE A 495 -28.29 22.43 13.32
N PRO A 496 -27.38 23.38 13.61
CA PRO A 496 -27.40 24.69 12.95
C PRO A 496 -26.90 24.59 11.50
N TYR A 497 -27.63 25.20 10.58
CA TYR A 497 -27.30 25.28 9.16
C TYR A 497 -27.35 26.74 8.69
N THR A 498 -26.22 27.25 8.22
CA THR A 498 -26.14 28.61 7.65
C THR A 498 -26.32 28.56 6.15
N VAL A 499 -27.32 29.28 5.64
CA VAL A 499 -27.57 29.38 4.20
C VAL A 499 -26.46 30.20 3.56
N PRO A 500 -25.81 29.72 2.48
CA PRO A 500 -24.79 30.49 1.77
C PRO A 500 -25.31 31.85 1.31
N GLU A 501 -24.50 32.91 1.44
CA GLU A 501 -24.88 34.24 0.97
C GLU A 501 -25.09 34.31 -0.56
N THR A 502 -24.47 33.39 -1.29
CA THR A 502 -24.58 33.25 -2.75
C THR A 502 -25.82 32.45 -3.19
N GLN A 503 -26.68 32.04 -2.26
CA GLN A 503 -27.88 31.26 -2.57
C GLN A 503 -28.94 32.14 -3.23
N HIS A 504 -29.46 31.70 -4.38
CA HIS A 504 -30.52 32.43 -5.10
C HIS A 504 -31.88 32.20 -4.44
N SER A 505 -32.78 33.17 -4.60
CA SER A 505 -34.17 33.08 -4.11
C SER A 505 -34.92 31.91 -4.76
N GLY A 506 -35.73 31.22 -3.98
CA GLY A 506 -36.51 30.05 -4.40
C GLY A 506 -36.35 28.86 -3.45
N THR A 507 -36.93 27.71 -3.84
CA THR A 507 -36.87 26.49 -3.03
C THR A 507 -35.46 25.91 -3.01
N LEU A 508 -34.84 25.87 -1.83
CA LEU A 508 -33.60 25.13 -1.56
C LEU A 508 -33.94 23.75 -1.01
N ASN A 509 -33.65 22.72 -1.81
CA ASN A 509 -33.70 21.32 -1.36
C ASN A 509 -32.41 20.98 -0.61
N LEU A 510 -32.55 20.34 0.54
CA LEU A 510 -31.45 19.91 1.40
C LEU A 510 -31.52 18.40 1.61
N ASP A 511 -30.37 17.75 1.49
CA ASP A 511 -30.15 16.37 1.90
C ASP A 511 -29.51 16.36 3.29
N ILE A 512 -30.16 15.67 4.22
CA ILE A 512 -29.65 15.35 5.55
C ILE A 512 -29.26 13.88 5.52
N ARG A 513 -27.97 13.58 5.60
CA ARG A 513 -27.45 12.20 5.42
C ARG A 513 -26.34 11.86 6.39
N GLY A 514 -26.08 10.56 6.53
CA GLY A 514 -24.83 10.08 7.12
C GLY A 514 -23.62 10.48 6.27
N GLY A 515 -22.53 10.88 6.91
CA GLY A 515 -21.34 11.39 6.21
C GLY A 515 -20.64 10.32 5.37
N GLY A 516 -20.77 9.05 5.75
CA GLY A 516 -20.30 7.89 4.98
C GLY A 516 -21.15 7.54 3.75
N LEU A 517 -22.39 8.02 3.68
CA LEU A 517 -23.29 7.76 2.56
C LEU A 517 -23.00 8.74 1.42
N VAL A 518 -22.20 8.33 0.44
CA VAL A 518 -22.00 9.13 -0.77
C VAL A 518 -23.31 9.13 -1.58
N PRO A 519 -23.83 10.29 -2.03
CA PRO A 519 -25.06 10.35 -2.83
C PRO A 519 -24.93 9.45 -4.07
N ALA A 520 -25.99 8.69 -4.39
CA ALA A 520 -26.01 7.76 -5.53
C ALA A 520 -25.62 8.44 -6.86
N THR A 521 -25.81 9.76 -6.98
CA THR A 521 -25.36 10.57 -8.12
C THR A 521 -23.84 10.63 -8.27
N ALA A 522 -23.08 10.72 -7.17
CA ALA A 522 -21.63 10.69 -7.23
C ALA A 522 -21.09 9.29 -7.58
N LEU A 523 -21.76 8.22 -7.13
CA LEU A 523 -21.47 6.84 -7.56
C LEU A 523 -21.86 6.58 -9.02
N MET A 524 -22.99 7.10 -9.49
CA MET A 524 -23.43 6.97 -10.90
C MET A 524 -22.53 7.75 -11.86
N VAL A 525 -22.04 8.94 -11.48
CA VAL A 525 -21.06 9.68 -12.29
C VAL A 525 -19.73 8.91 -12.37
N LEU A 526 -19.31 8.25 -11.29
CA LEU A 526 -18.14 7.36 -11.27
C LEU A 526 -18.34 6.07 -12.11
N GLN A 527 -19.56 5.53 -12.16
CA GLN A 527 -19.88 4.30 -12.90
C GLN A 527 -20.19 4.53 -14.39
N GLN A 528 -20.84 5.65 -14.75
CA GLN A 528 -21.19 5.97 -16.14
C GLN A 528 -20.00 6.37 -17.00
N SER A 529 -18.86 6.72 -16.38
CA SER A 529 -17.67 7.12 -17.12
C SER A 529 -16.98 5.96 -17.83
N GLY A 530 -17.18 4.68 -17.45
CA GLY A 530 -16.90 3.45 -18.24
C GLY A 530 -15.54 3.32 -18.95
N VAL A 531 -14.64 4.24 -18.68
CA VAL A 531 -13.36 4.57 -19.29
C VAL A 531 -12.55 5.02 -18.08
N ASP A 532 -11.24 4.73 -18.04
CA ASP A 532 -10.29 5.34 -17.11
C ASP A 532 -10.26 6.86 -17.32
N VAL A 533 -11.33 7.55 -16.91
CA VAL A 533 -11.39 8.99 -16.80
C VAL A 533 -10.77 9.27 -15.44
N VAL A 534 -9.44 9.25 -15.41
CA VAL A 534 -8.76 10.16 -14.50
C VAL A 534 -9.37 11.52 -14.83
N ASN A 535 -10.27 12.02 -13.98
CA ASN A 535 -10.78 13.39 -14.13
C ASN A 535 -9.55 14.26 -14.40
N GLU A 536 -9.52 15.02 -15.51
CA GLU A 536 -8.36 15.89 -15.80
C GLU A 536 -8.05 16.82 -14.61
N ASP A 537 -9.06 17.07 -13.75
CA ASP A 537 -8.93 17.76 -12.47
C ASP A 537 -8.32 16.91 -11.34
N GLU A 538 -8.56 15.60 -11.26
CA GLU A 538 -7.91 14.70 -10.28
C GLU A 538 -6.46 14.38 -10.66
N ALA A 539 -6.13 14.41 -11.96
CA ALA A 539 -4.76 14.33 -12.44
C ALA A 539 -3.91 15.53 -11.99
N LYS A 540 -4.54 16.69 -11.77
CA LYS A 540 -3.90 17.94 -11.33
C LYS A 540 -3.86 18.12 -9.81
N GLN A 541 -4.58 17.29 -9.05
CA GLN A 541 -4.58 17.39 -7.58
C GLN A 541 -3.25 16.90 -7.02
N THR A 542 -2.65 17.72 -6.16
CA THR A 542 -1.45 17.35 -5.43
C THR A 542 -1.76 16.25 -4.41
N THR A 543 -0.73 15.52 -3.98
CA THR A 543 -0.85 14.54 -2.89
C THR A 543 -1.45 15.18 -1.63
N ALA A 544 -1.03 16.41 -1.31
CA ALA A 544 -1.56 17.17 -0.20
C ALA A 544 -3.06 17.50 -0.36
N ASP A 545 -3.51 17.83 -1.57
CA ASP A 545 -4.93 18.10 -1.84
C ASP A 545 -5.79 16.84 -1.69
N LYS A 546 -5.29 15.68 -2.16
CA LYS A 546 -5.98 14.39 -2.02
C LYS A 546 -6.10 13.97 -0.55
N LEU A 547 -5.04 14.12 0.23
CA LEU A 547 -5.06 13.85 1.67
C LEU A 547 -5.98 14.81 2.40
N LYS A 548 -5.95 16.10 2.07
CA LYS A 548 -6.87 17.08 2.62
C LYS A 548 -8.33 16.77 2.28
N LYS A 549 -8.62 16.36 1.05
CA LYS A 549 -9.95 15.90 0.61
C LYS A 549 -10.40 14.66 1.41
N LEU A 550 -9.49 13.73 1.71
CA LEU A 550 -9.77 12.58 2.57
C LEU A 550 -10.05 13.01 4.02
N GLN A 551 -9.28 13.94 4.57
CA GLN A 551 -9.51 14.46 5.93
C GLN A 551 -10.83 15.22 6.04
N GLU A 552 -11.18 15.98 5.01
CA GLU A 552 -12.43 16.74 4.92
C GLU A 552 -13.62 15.89 4.44
N SER A 553 -13.42 14.64 4.03
CA SER A 553 -14.53 13.77 3.62
C SER A 553 -15.45 13.49 4.80
N GLY A 554 -16.74 13.25 4.51
CA GLY A 554 -17.72 12.96 5.54
C GLY A 554 -17.37 11.71 6.33
N ARG A 555 -17.56 11.77 7.65
CA ARG A 555 -17.36 10.60 8.52
C ARG A 555 -18.67 9.84 8.69
N ASN A 556 -18.60 8.54 8.88
CA ASN A 556 -19.78 7.68 9.02
C ASN A 556 -20.65 8.06 10.22
N ASN A 557 -20.03 8.64 11.25
CA ASN A 557 -20.70 9.12 12.45
C ASN A 557 -21.05 10.62 12.43
N GLU A 558 -21.01 11.25 11.25
CA GLU A 558 -21.51 12.60 11.05
C GLU A 558 -22.89 12.61 10.40
N ILE A 559 -23.74 13.53 10.83
CA ILE A 559 -24.89 14.00 10.05
C ILE A 559 -24.42 15.21 9.24
N ILE A 560 -24.57 15.13 7.93
CA ILE A 560 -24.23 16.20 7.00
C ILE A 560 -25.52 16.76 6.40
N ILE A 561 -25.72 18.07 6.53
CA ILE A 561 -26.75 18.83 5.82
C ILE A 561 -26.08 19.51 4.64
N SER A 562 -26.54 19.23 3.43
CA SER A 562 -26.02 19.82 2.20
C SER A 562 -27.11 20.06 1.17
N PRO A 563 -27.00 21.10 0.32
CA PRO A 563 -27.88 21.28 -0.83
C PRO A 563 -28.00 20.01 -1.67
N SER A 564 -29.23 19.56 -1.90
CA SER A 564 -29.48 18.46 -2.83
C SER A 564 -29.07 18.90 -4.22
N GLN A 565 -28.24 18.11 -4.92
CA GLN A 565 -28.02 18.34 -6.33
C GLN A 565 -29.30 17.96 -7.06
N ALA A 566 -30.10 18.95 -7.46
CA ALA A 566 -31.32 18.72 -8.22
C ALA A 566 -31.01 17.86 -9.45
N GLN A 567 -31.60 16.67 -9.51
CA GLN A 567 -31.66 15.90 -10.74
C GLN A 567 -32.44 16.74 -11.77
N LYS A 568 -31.75 17.31 -12.75
CA LYS A 568 -32.41 17.47 -14.04
C LYS A 568 -32.56 16.06 -14.59
N GLN A 569 -33.76 15.47 -14.47
CA GLN A 569 -34.10 14.30 -15.26
C GLN A 569 -33.97 14.73 -16.73
N LEU A 570 -32.86 14.36 -17.36
CA LEU A 570 -32.63 14.62 -18.77
C LEU A 570 -33.74 13.90 -19.54
N THR A 571 -34.50 14.66 -20.31
CA THR A 571 -35.53 14.08 -21.18
C THR A 571 -34.88 13.10 -22.18
N PRO A 572 -35.61 12.10 -22.70
CA PRO A 572 -35.06 11.17 -23.71
C PRO A 572 -34.48 11.88 -24.94
N ARG A 573 -34.98 13.09 -25.25
CA ARG A 573 -34.44 13.96 -26.30
C ARG A 573 -33.09 14.57 -25.93
N GLU A 574 -32.90 15.03 -24.70
CA GLU A 574 -31.63 15.58 -24.22
C GLU A 574 -30.56 14.49 -24.08
N GLN A 575 -30.93 13.28 -23.64
CA GLN A 575 -30.00 12.14 -23.61
C GLN A 575 -29.52 11.77 -25.01
N ARG A 576 -30.43 11.71 -26.00
CA ARG A 576 -30.06 11.45 -27.41
C ARG A 576 -29.21 12.57 -28.01
N ARG A 577 -29.47 13.82 -27.63
CA ARG A 577 -28.68 14.97 -28.07
C ARG A 577 -27.26 14.93 -27.52
N ILE A 578 -27.11 14.66 -26.22
CA ILE A 578 -25.79 14.52 -25.58
C ILE A 578 -25.04 13.32 -26.15
N LEU A 579 -25.70 12.18 -26.40
CA LEU A 579 -25.09 11.02 -27.06
C LEU A 579 -24.60 11.35 -28.48
N ARG A 580 -25.38 12.09 -29.27
CA ARG A 580 -24.95 12.58 -30.60
C ARG A 580 -23.78 13.56 -30.51
N GLU A 581 -23.87 14.55 -29.63
CA GLU A 581 -22.81 15.55 -29.42
C GLU A 581 -21.51 14.89 -28.89
N THR A 582 -21.62 13.84 -28.07
CA THR A 582 -20.47 13.09 -27.56
C THR A 582 -19.87 12.18 -28.63
N GLN A 583 -20.70 11.53 -29.46
CA GLN A 583 -20.24 10.76 -30.63
C GLN A 583 -19.60 11.65 -31.70
N GLU A 584 -20.10 12.86 -31.90
CA GLU A 584 -19.51 13.85 -32.81
C GLU A 584 -18.20 14.44 -32.26
N ARG A 585 -18.11 14.65 -30.93
CA ARG A 585 -16.86 15.04 -30.24
C ARG A 585 -15.79 13.95 -30.29
N LEU A 586 -16.17 12.68 -30.21
CA LEU A 586 -15.23 11.55 -30.36
C LEU A 586 -14.72 11.39 -31.80
N LYS A 587 -15.48 11.89 -32.80
CA LYS A 587 -15.10 11.84 -34.22
C LYS A 587 -14.25 13.04 -34.68
N LYS A 588 -14.33 14.19 -34.00
CA LYS A 588 -13.50 15.37 -34.31
C LYS A 588 -12.33 15.50 -33.33
N LYS A 589 -11.26 14.76 -33.58
CA LYS A 589 -9.93 15.11 -33.07
C LYS A 589 -9.47 16.37 -33.82
N GLU A 590 -9.66 17.52 -33.18
CA GLU A 590 -8.93 18.79 -33.31
C GLU A 590 -9.87 19.96 -33.06
N HIS A 591 -9.88 20.47 -31.82
CA HIS A 591 -9.59 21.88 -31.58
C HIS A 591 -9.48 22.17 -30.09
N LYS A 592 -8.48 22.99 -29.75
CA LYS A 592 -8.37 23.70 -28.48
C LYS A 592 -9.60 24.58 -28.31
N VAL A 593 -10.31 24.41 -27.21
CA VAL A 593 -11.24 25.40 -26.70
C VAL A 593 -10.74 25.81 -25.32
N ASP A 594 -10.47 27.11 -25.19
CA ASP A 594 -10.15 27.77 -23.93
C ASP A 594 -11.39 27.71 -23.03
N LEU A 595 -11.27 26.97 -21.92
CA LEU A 595 -12.29 26.86 -20.87
C LEU A 595 -11.76 27.54 -19.61
N LEU A 596 -11.39 28.82 -19.72
CA LEU A 596 -11.55 29.76 -18.61
C LEU A 596 -13.06 30.02 -18.40
N GLY A 597 -13.74 28.99 -17.91
CA GLY A 597 -15.07 29.05 -17.31
C GLY A 597 -14.90 29.04 -15.81
N GLU A 598 -15.10 30.21 -15.21
CA GLU A 598 -14.96 30.51 -13.80
C GLU A 598 -15.60 29.50 -12.85
N ASN A 599 -14.95 29.39 -11.69
CA ASN A 599 -15.46 28.87 -10.43
C ASN A 599 -15.61 27.35 -10.33
N ALA A 600 -14.51 26.72 -9.92
CA ALA A 600 -14.58 25.74 -8.84
C ALA A 600 -15.28 26.40 -7.63
N LYS A 601 -16.62 26.42 -7.64
CA LYS A 601 -17.41 26.84 -6.49
C LYS A 601 -17.03 25.90 -5.37
N ARG A 602 -16.29 26.42 -4.39
CA ARG A 602 -16.25 25.89 -3.03
C ARG A 602 -17.68 25.47 -2.70
N GLN A 603 -17.88 24.23 -2.26
CA GLN A 603 -19.18 23.78 -1.75
C GLN A 603 -19.48 24.53 -0.44
N THR A 604 -19.85 25.80 -0.55
CA THR A 604 -20.31 26.66 0.53
C THR A 604 -21.74 26.26 0.87
N GLY A 605 -22.01 25.96 2.14
CA GLY A 605 -23.33 25.53 2.63
C GLY A 605 -23.39 24.07 3.08
N LYS A 606 -22.40 23.59 3.84
CA LYS A 606 -22.49 22.28 4.49
C LYS A 606 -22.41 22.44 6.00
N ALA A 607 -23.40 21.92 6.72
CA ALA A 607 -23.31 21.76 8.16
C ALA A 607 -22.96 20.32 8.49
N ARG A 608 -22.15 20.12 9.55
CA ARG A 608 -21.75 18.79 10.04
C ARG A 608 -22.01 18.71 11.53
N TYR A 609 -22.55 17.58 11.96
CA TYR A 609 -22.76 17.29 13.37
C TYR A 609 -22.26 15.88 13.69
N THR A 610 -21.35 15.74 14.66
CA THR A 610 -20.81 14.44 15.07
C THR A 610 -21.77 13.78 16.06
N THR A 611 -22.09 12.50 15.83
CA THR A 611 -22.96 11.71 16.69
C THR A 611 -22.20 10.51 17.28
N LYS A 612 -22.82 9.86 18.27
CA LYS A 612 -22.35 8.59 18.85
C LYS A 612 -22.72 7.36 18.01
N TYR A 613 -23.38 7.56 16.86
CA TYR A 613 -23.93 6.50 16.02
C TYR A 613 -23.46 6.66 14.57
N ILE A 614 -23.43 5.56 13.82
CA ILE A 614 -23.29 5.57 12.36
C ILE A 614 -24.67 5.82 11.75
N ILE A 615 -24.76 6.80 10.87
CA ILE A 615 -26.03 7.17 10.26
C ILE A 615 -26.21 6.43 8.92
N ASP A 616 -27.28 5.64 8.81
CA ASP A 616 -27.44 4.63 7.75
C ASP A 616 -28.43 5.00 6.63
N ASN A 617 -29.02 6.20 6.67
CA ASN A 617 -29.96 6.65 5.66
C ASN A 617 -29.85 8.17 5.32
N VAL A 618 -30.75 8.62 4.45
CA VAL A 618 -30.89 10.02 4.00
C VAL A 618 -32.33 10.46 4.21
N VAL A 619 -32.53 11.71 4.63
CA VAL A 619 -33.83 12.39 4.70
C VAL A 619 -33.71 13.72 3.96
N HIS A 620 -34.80 14.15 3.32
CA HIS A 620 -34.85 15.40 2.57
C HIS A 620 -35.64 16.46 3.35
N SER A 621 -35.21 17.71 3.24
CA SER A 621 -35.95 18.88 3.73
C SER A 621 -35.90 20.01 2.72
N THR A 622 -36.85 20.92 2.80
CA THR A 622 -36.93 22.10 1.94
C THR A 622 -36.89 23.38 2.78
N LEU A 623 -36.24 24.41 2.24
CA LEU A 623 -36.29 25.78 2.73
C LEU A 623 -36.72 26.70 1.59
N GLN A 624 -37.54 27.71 1.88
CA GLN A 624 -37.81 28.79 0.94
C GLN A 624 -36.80 29.92 1.19
N ILE A 625 -36.07 30.30 0.14
CA ILE A 625 -35.11 31.39 0.20
C ILE A 625 -35.80 32.66 -0.29
N GLU A 626 -35.99 33.62 0.60
CA GLU A 626 -36.56 34.93 0.27
C GLU A 626 -35.54 35.80 -0.47
N ARG A 627 -36.04 36.75 -1.27
CA ARG A 627 -35.18 37.79 -1.84
C ARG A 627 -34.58 38.61 -0.68
N LYS A 628 -33.30 38.94 -0.82
CA LYS A 628 -32.51 39.65 0.19
C LYS A 628 -33.21 40.95 0.61
#